data_AF-A0A0Q6JNN1-F1
#
_entry.id   AF-A0A0Q6JNN1-F1
#
_cell.length_a   1.000
_cell.length_b   1.000
_cell.length_c   1.000
_cell.angle_alpha   90.00
_cell.angle_beta   90.00
_cell.angle_gamma   90.00
#
_symmetry.space_group_name_H-M   'P 1'
#
loop_
_entity.id
_entity.type
_entity.pdbx_description
1 polymer ?
#
loop_
_entity_poly.entity_id
_entity_poly.type
_entity_poly.pdbx_seq_one_letter_code
_entity_poly.pdbx_strand_id
1 'polypeptide(L)'
;MSSPARYQPVAAPPVQSTASQATQIEQSRAVAEVQAAVLVAQQNRRNKSIAVSEMREATSMAYLAEKAFFRFPRGGETVTGPSIHLARELARCWGNIQYGLTELRRDDAKGESEMQAYAWDLETNARNSSTFIVPHIRDTKRGAQKLTEMRDIYENNANAGSRRVREAIFAVLPNWFTEEAQDLCRDTLTKGGGVPLAQRIANSIKAFEGIGVTRVQLETKLARKSEEWTEHDVTQLGVTYKSIQNGEVTKDQEFEATRVTADEIKSSVAQKSDEPVADMTQAKEVDEQQQPADGQESLDGPITEEQGRALAAAFKAQRITTLAKQVAFLSDNQIADVTGINELTAAQAAVAIDVLQ
;
A
#
# COMPACT_ATOMS: atom_id res chain seq x y z
N MET A 1 33.00 23.32 -48.78
CA MET A 1 32.19 22.55 -47.82
C MET A 1 33.05 22.35 -46.59
N SER A 2 32.74 23.07 -45.50
CA SER A 2 33.52 23.03 -44.26
C SER A 2 33.16 21.76 -43.48
N SER A 3 34.11 20.86 -43.26
CA SER A 3 33.90 19.71 -42.36
C SER A 3 33.44 20.21 -40.98
N PRO A 4 32.44 19.57 -40.35
CA PRO A 4 32.09 19.89 -38.98
C PRO A 4 33.30 19.59 -38.08
N ALA A 5 33.69 20.56 -37.26
CA ALA A 5 34.78 20.43 -36.31
C ALA A 5 34.55 19.19 -35.44
N ARG A 6 35.49 18.25 -35.43
CA ARG A 6 35.46 17.10 -34.52
C ARG A 6 35.45 17.65 -33.09
N TYR A 7 34.51 17.16 -32.26
CA TYR A 7 34.49 17.45 -30.84
C TYR A 7 35.86 17.17 -30.23
N GLN A 8 36.52 18.23 -29.78
CA GLN A 8 37.80 18.18 -29.10
C GLN A 8 37.48 18.20 -27.60
N PRO A 9 37.80 17.15 -26.84
CA PRO A 9 37.50 17.15 -25.41
C PRO A 9 38.20 18.34 -24.76
N VAL A 10 37.44 19.15 -24.02
CA VAL A 10 37.97 20.26 -23.24
C VAL A 10 39.03 19.70 -22.29
N ALA A 11 40.27 20.16 -22.43
CA ALA A 11 41.35 19.77 -21.52
C ALA A 11 40.93 20.13 -20.09
N ALA A 12 40.94 19.13 -19.20
CA ALA A 12 40.59 19.34 -17.80
C ALA A 12 41.56 20.35 -17.16
N PRO A 13 41.07 21.31 -16.35
CA PRO A 13 41.96 22.20 -15.61
C PRO A 13 42.85 21.37 -14.67
N PRO A 14 44.10 21.81 -14.40
CA PRO A 14 44.98 21.11 -13.47
C PRO A 14 44.36 21.12 -12.08
N VAL A 15 43.88 19.97 -11.63
CA VAL A 15 43.35 19.78 -10.28
C VAL A 15 44.54 19.80 -9.33
N GLN A 16 44.70 20.85 -8.54
CA GLN A 16 45.57 20.82 -7.37
C GLN A 16 44.94 19.88 -6.34
N SER A 17 45.22 18.58 -6.42
CA SER A 17 44.55 17.57 -5.58
C SER A 17 45.31 17.31 -4.29
N THR A 18 44.78 17.78 -3.16
CA THR A 18 45.04 17.25 -1.81
C THR A 18 44.24 15.95 -1.54
N ALA A 19 43.68 15.33 -2.59
CA ALA A 19 42.87 14.12 -2.49
C ALA A 19 43.75 12.88 -2.29
N SER A 20 43.28 11.94 -1.47
CA SER A 20 43.98 10.67 -1.25
C SER A 20 44.14 9.90 -2.57
N GLN A 21 45.15 9.03 -2.66
CA GLN A 21 45.34 8.15 -3.82
C GLN A 21 44.07 7.30 -4.09
N ALA A 22 43.39 6.85 -3.03
CA ALA A 22 42.13 6.12 -3.14
C ALA A 22 41.03 6.95 -3.82
N THR A 23 40.90 8.23 -3.45
CA THR A 23 39.95 9.16 -4.07
C THR A 23 40.25 9.37 -5.55
N GLN A 24 41.53 9.50 -5.92
CA GLN A 24 41.95 9.68 -7.32
C GLN A 24 41.66 8.43 -8.18
N ILE A 25 41.88 7.23 -7.61
CA ILE A 25 41.55 5.96 -8.28
C ILE A 25 40.04 5.85 -8.53
N GLU A 26 39.21 6.17 -7.53
CA GLU A 26 37.76 6.09 -7.67
C GLU A 26 37.21 7.10 -8.69
N GLN A 27 37.72 8.34 -8.68
CA GLN A 27 37.37 9.34 -9.70
C GLN A 27 37.73 8.86 -11.12
N SER A 28 38.92 8.28 -11.29
CA SER A 28 39.39 7.75 -12.57
C SER A 28 38.54 6.58 -13.05
N ARG A 29 38.18 5.67 -12.13
CA ARG A 29 37.29 4.54 -12.40
C ARG A 29 35.91 5.01 -12.84
N ALA A 30 35.30 5.95 -12.11
CA ALA A 30 33.97 6.48 -12.42
C ALA A 30 33.92 7.12 -13.80
N VAL A 31 34.94 7.89 -14.18
CA VAL A 31 35.05 8.48 -15.52
C VAL A 31 35.20 7.40 -16.59
N ALA A 32 36.08 6.42 -16.37
CA ALA A 32 36.31 5.33 -17.32
C ALA A 32 35.06 4.47 -17.53
N GLU A 33 34.32 4.16 -16.46
CA GLU A 33 33.08 3.38 -16.50
C GLU A 33 32.00 4.08 -17.34
N VAL A 34 31.78 5.38 -17.10
CA VAL A 34 30.81 6.17 -17.86
C VAL A 34 31.20 6.28 -19.32
N GLN A 35 32.48 6.57 -19.61
CA GLN A 35 32.96 6.66 -20.99
C GLN A 35 32.83 5.32 -21.73
N ALA A 36 33.21 4.22 -21.08
CA ALA A 36 33.08 2.88 -21.64
C ALA A 36 31.63 2.50 -21.90
N ALA A 37 30.71 2.77 -20.96
CA ALA A 37 29.29 2.46 -21.11
C ALA A 37 28.66 3.18 -22.30
N VAL A 38 28.92 4.49 -22.44
CA VAL A 38 28.42 5.29 -23.58
C VAL A 38 29.03 4.79 -24.89
N LEU A 39 30.34 4.56 -24.93
CA LEU A 39 31.03 4.10 -26.14
C LEU A 39 30.52 2.72 -26.60
N VAL A 40 30.36 1.77 -25.68
CA VAL A 40 29.82 0.43 -25.97
C VAL A 40 28.39 0.51 -26.48
N ALA A 41 27.54 1.36 -25.89
CA ALA A 41 26.16 1.55 -26.36
C ALA A 41 26.09 2.18 -27.76
N GLN A 42 26.99 3.12 -28.08
CA GLN A 42 27.09 3.72 -29.41
C GLN A 42 27.60 2.74 -30.47
N GLN A 43 28.54 1.86 -30.11
CA GLN A 43 29.09 0.85 -31.02
C GLN A 43 28.12 -0.32 -31.22
N ASN A 44 27.41 -0.72 -30.17
CA ASN A 44 26.43 -1.81 -30.17
C ASN A 44 25.02 -1.24 -30.05
N ARG A 45 24.59 -0.49 -31.07
CA ARG A 45 23.25 0.08 -31.10
C ARG A 45 22.19 -1.02 -31.13
N ARG A 46 21.10 -0.80 -30.41
CA ARG A 46 20.00 -1.75 -30.29
C ARG A 46 19.25 -1.92 -31.61
N ASN A 47 18.74 -3.13 -31.82
CA ASN A 47 17.79 -3.40 -32.88
C ASN A 47 16.35 -3.17 -32.37
N LYS A 48 15.71 -2.10 -32.85
CA LYS A 48 14.35 -1.72 -32.43
C LYS A 48 13.31 -2.81 -32.71
N SER A 49 13.49 -3.60 -33.78
CA SER A 49 12.56 -4.69 -34.08
C SER A 49 12.63 -5.81 -33.04
N ILE A 50 13.84 -6.11 -32.55
CA ILE A 50 14.03 -7.10 -31.48
C ILE A 50 13.44 -6.56 -30.18
N ALA A 51 13.72 -5.30 -29.82
CA ALA A 51 13.16 -4.68 -28.63
C ALA A 51 11.62 -4.69 -28.62
N VAL A 52 10.98 -4.42 -29.77
CA VAL A 52 9.52 -4.50 -29.91
C VAL A 52 9.02 -5.94 -29.80
N SER A 53 9.71 -6.90 -30.41
CA SER A 53 9.35 -8.32 -30.29
C SER A 53 9.44 -8.81 -28.84
N GLU A 54 10.54 -8.50 -28.14
CA GLU A 54 10.73 -8.85 -26.73
C GLU A 54 9.69 -8.19 -25.83
N MET A 55 9.35 -6.91 -26.08
CA MET A 55 8.30 -6.22 -25.35
C MET A 55 6.94 -6.90 -25.55
N ARG A 56 6.57 -7.25 -26.79
CA ARG A 56 5.30 -7.93 -27.09
C ARG A 56 5.22 -9.30 -26.44
N GLU A 57 6.32 -10.06 -26.48
CA GLU A 57 6.41 -11.35 -25.81
C GLU A 57 6.24 -11.19 -24.30
N ALA A 58 7.04 -10.32 -23.66
CA ALA A 58 6.98 -10.10 -22.22
C ALA A 58 5.60 -9.60 -21.74
N THR A 59 4.99 -8.68 -22.48
CA THR A 59 3.66 -8.11 -22.14
C THR A 59 2.50 -9.06 -22.39
N SER A 60 2.68 -10.08 -23.23
CA SER A 60 1.72 -11.19 -23.41
C SER A 60 1.74 -12.21 -22.26
N MET A 61 2.75 -12.18 -21.41
CA MET A 61 2.87 -13.09 -20.27
C MET A 61 2.01 -12.60 -19.10
N ALA A 62 1.09 -13.45 -18.63
CA ALA A 62 0.24 -13.15 -17.47
C ALA A 62 1.04 -12.70 -16.24
N TYR A 63 2.22 -13.29 -16.03
CA TYR A 63 3.11 -12.93 -14.92
C TYR A 63 3.50 -11.45 -14.87
N LEU A 64 3.81 -10.85 -16.03
CA LEU A 64 4.11 -9.42 -16.11
C LEU A 64 2.83 -8.60 -16.05
N ALA A 65 1.82 -9.01 -16.82
CA ALA A 65 0.55 -8.29 -16.94
C ALA A 65 -0.13 -8.08 -15.57
N GLU A 66 -0.13 -9.10 -14.70
CA GLU A 66 -0.66 -9.03 -13.33
C GLU A 66 0.03 -7.98 -12.45
N LYS A 67 1.26 -7.61 -12.76
CA LYS A 67 2.06 -6.63 -12.02
C LYS A 67 2.23 -5.33 -12.77
N ALA A 68 1.65 -5.20 -13.97
CA ALA A 68 1.93 -4.12 -14.89
C ALA A 68 1.32 -2.78 -14.47
N PHE A 69 0.31 -2.80 -13.60
CA PHE A 69 -0.45 -1.61 -13.19
C PHE A 69 -0.49 -1.48 -11.67
N PHE A 70 -0.50 -0.23 -11.20
CA PHE A 70 -0.82 0.14 -9.83
C PHE A 70 -2.13 0.94 -9.80
N ARG A 71 -2.77 0.99 -8.63
CA ARG A 71 -3.96 1.78 -8.38
C ARG A 71 -3.97 2.33 -6.96
N PHE A 72 -4.28 3.63 -6.80
CA PHE A 72 -4.50 4.22 -5.47
C PHE A 72 -5.48 5.41 -5.48
N PRO A 73 -6.23 5.66 -4.40
CA PRO A 73 -7.10 6.82 -4.29
C PRO A 73 -6.31 8.09 -3.94
N ARG A 74 -6.63 9.22 -4.59
CA ARG A 74 -6.07 10.55 -4.33
C ARG A 74 -7.11 11.64 -4.62
N GLY A 75 -7.40 12.48 -3.62
CA GLY A 75 -8.27 13.65 -3.83
C GLY A 75 -9.71 13.33 -4.24
N GLY A 76 -10.25 12.18 -3.83
CA GLY A 76 -11.57 11.71 -4.25
C GLY A 76 -11.60 10.96 -5.58
N GLU A 77 -10.48 10.94 -6.32
CA GLU A 77 -10.34 10.19 -7.57
C GLU A 77 -9.46 8.95 -7.38
N THR A 78 -9.56 8.01 -8.32
CA THR A 78 -8.65 6.87 -8.41
C THR A 78 -7.56 7.19 -9.42
N VAL A 79 -6.30 7.11 -9.00
CA VAL A 79 -5.13 7.16 -9.88
C VAL A 79 -4.73 5.74 -10.24
N THR A 80 -4.71 5.45 -11.54
CA THR A 80 -4.20 4.19 -12.10
C THR A 80 -3.05 4.50 -13.05
N GLY A 81 -2.01 3.68 -13.05
CA GLY A 81 -0.88 3.88 -13.96
C GLY A 81 -0.01 2.64 -14.13
N PRO A 82 0.92 2.67 -15.11
CA PRO A 82 1.89 1.60 -15.30
C PRO A 82 2.85 1.54 -14.12
N SER A 83 3.17 0.34 -13.65
CA SER A 83 4.00 0.10 -12.46
C SER A 83 5.50 0.16 -12.73
N ILE A 84 6.29 0.13 -11.66
CA ILE A 84 7.75 0.02 -11.75
C ILE A 84 8.17 -1.32 -12.37
N HIS A 85 7.37 -2.38 -12.22
CA HIS A 85 7.65 -3.68 -12.82
C HIS A 85 7.58 -3.61 -14.35
N LEU A 86 6.53 -2.98 -14.88
CA LEU A 86 6.43 -2.73 -16.31
C LEU A 86 7.57 -1.84 -16.79
N ALA A 87 7.85 -0.73 -16.09
CA ALA A 87 8.94 0.18 -16.46
C ALA A 87 10.29 -0.54 -16.58
N ARG A 88 10.65 -1.34 -15.58
CA ARG A 88 11.92 -2.09 -15.56
C ARG A 88 12.01 -3.12 -16.68
N GLU A 89 10.91 -3.80 -16.97
CA GLU A 89 10.86 -4.77 -18.06
C GLU A 89 10.98 -4.09 -19.43
N LEU A 90 10.30 -2.96 -19.63
CA LEU A 90 10.44 -2.17 -20.85
C LEU A 90 11.85 -1.61 -21.02
N ALA A 91 12.50 -1.15 -19.95
CA ALA A 91 13.89 -0.73 -19.99
C ALA A 91 14.83 -1.89 -20.36
N ARG A 92 14.56 -3.11 -19.89
CA ARG A 92 15.29 -4.33 -20.26
C ARG A 92 15.13 -4.63 -21.75
N CYS A 93 13.89 -4.69 -22.25
CA CYS A 93 13.60 -4.97 -23.67
C CYS A 93 14.17 -3.89 -24.60
N TRP A 94 14.08 -2.63 -24.20
CA TRP A 94 14.60 -1.52 -24.99
C TRP A 94 16.14 -1.55 -25.07
N GLY A 95 16.81 -1.96 -23.98
CA GLY A 95 18.26 -2.09 -23.91
C GLY A 95 18.98 -0.74 -23.91
N ASN A 96 20.29 -0.77 -23.60
CA ASN A 96 21.15 0.42 -23.48
C ASN A 96 20.63 1.50 -22.50
N ILE A 97 19.79 1.14 -21.52
CA ILE A 97 19.32 2.05 -20.48
C ILE A 97 19.97 1.71 -19.14
N GLN A 98 20.59 2.71 -18.52
CA GLN A 98 20.98 2.68 -17.12
C GLN A 98 19.93 3.42 -16.29
N TYR A 99 19.49 2.86 -15.17
CA TYR A 99 18.58 3.53 -14.25
C TYR A 99 18.90 3.13 -12.81
N GLY A 100 18.50 3.97 -11.86
CA GLY A 100 18.81 3.69 -10.47
C GLY A 100 18.25 4.70 -9.48
N LEU A 101 18.40 4.33 -8.21
CA LEU A 101 18.09 5.14 -7.05
C LEU A 101 19.36 5.23 -6.19
N THR A 102 19.72 6.44 -5.77
CA THR A 102 20.89 6.71 -4.94
C THR A 102 20.49 7.59 -3.77
N GLU A 103 20.83 7.21 -2.54
CA GLU A 103 20.76 8.10 -1.38
C GLU A 103 22.02 8.98 -1.39
N LEU A 104 21.83 10.29 -1.60
CA LEU A 104 22.92 11.26 -1.66
C LEU A 104 23.35 11.69 -0.26
N ARG A 105 22.37 11.87 0.63
CA ARG A 105 22.57 12.30 2.01
C ARG A 105 21.45 11.75 2.88
N ARG A 106 21.80 11.37 4.10
CA ARG A 106 20.85 11.05 5.16
C ARG A 106 21.09 11.97 6.35
N ASP A 107 20.02 12.54 6.89
CA ASP A 107 20.05 13.43 8.05
C ASP A 107 19.02 12.97 9.07
N ASP A 108 19.44 12.13 10.01
CA ASP A 108 18.55 11.56 11.03
C ASP A 108 18.09 12.62 12.05
N ALA A 109 18.89 13.68 12.27
CA ALA A 109 18.54 14.77 13.16
C ALA A 109 17.36 15.58 12.59
N LYS A 110 17.45 15.95 11.31
CA LYS A 110 16.36 16.59 10.57
C LYS A 110 15.23 15.61 10.21
N GLY A 111 15.52 14.30 10.19
CA GLY A 111 14.57 13.25 9.84
C GLY A 111 14.24 13.26 8.35
N GLU A 112 15.25 13.32 7.49
CA GLU A 112 15.07 13.29 6.03
C GLU A 112 16.23 12.60 5.31
N SER A 113 15.93 12.06 4.13
CA SER A 113 16.94 11.56 3.19
C SER A 113 16.84 12.32 1.87
N GLU A 114 17.98 12.78 1.36
CA GLU A 114 18.12 13.30 0.00
C GLU A 114 18.40 12.13 -0.95
N MET A 115 17.48 11.92 -1.87
CA MET A 115 17.49 10.81 -2.80
C MET A 115 17.59 11.32 -4.24
N GLN A 116 18.23 10.56 -5.11
CA GLN A 116 18.26 10.80 -6.55
C GLN A 116 17.75 9.58 -7.29
N ALA A 117 16.76 9.78 -8.15
CA ALA A 117 16.30 8.77 -9.10
C ALA A 117 16.69 9.23 -10.51
N TYR A 118 17.17 8.30 -11.33
CA TYR A 118 17.61 8.62 -12.68
C TYR A 118 17.34 7.48 -13.67
N ALA A 119 17.27 7.84 -14.95
CA ALA A 119 17.38 6.95 -16.08
C ALA A 119 18.16 7.64 -17.20
N TRP A 120 18.97 6.88 -17.90
CA TRP A 120 19.84 7.35 -18.97
C TRP A 120 19.90 6.30 -20.07
N ASP A 121 19.36 6.66 -21.24
CA ASP A 121 19.55 5.92 -22.46
C ASP A 121 20.93 6.26 -23.04
N LEU A 122 21.88 5.34 -22.89
CA LEU A 122 23.28 5.49 -23.27
C LEU A 122 23.46 5.62 -24.80
N GLU A 123 22.51 5.11 -25.59
CA GLU A 123 22.59 5.15 -27.05
C GLU A 123 22.03 6.45 -27.64
N THR A 124 20.94 7.02 -27.09
CA THR A 124 20.42 8.32 -27.57
C THR A 124 20.93 9.50 -26.76
N ASN A 125 21.57 9.22 -25.63
CA ASN A 125 21.93 10.18 -24.60
C ASN A 125 20.73 10.91 -23.96
N ALA A 126 19.50 10.39 -24.13
CA ALA A 126 18.34 10.90 -23.40
C ALA A 126 18.48 10.57 -21.91
N ARG A 127 18.40 11.59 -21.06
CA ARG A 127 18.63 11.44 -19.62
C ARG A 127 17.57 12.19 -18.81
N ASN A 128 17.04 11.51 -17.80
CA ASN A 128 16.22 12.09 -16.77
C ASN A 128 16.88 11.85 -15.40
N SER A 129 16.95 12.89 -14.56
CA SER A 129 17.42 12.77 -13.18
C SER A 129 16.60 13.72 -12.32
N SER A 130 16.11 13.21 -11.20
CA SER A 130 15.37 13.99 -10.20
C SER A 130 16.00 13.75 -8.84
N THR A 131 16.43 14.84 -8.20
CA THR A 131 16.83 14.84 -6.79
C THR A 131 15.66 15.33 -5.95
N PHE A 132 15.40 14.68 -4.82
CA PHE A 132 14.23 14.93 -3.99
C PHE A 132 14.50 14.57 -2.53
N ILE A 133 13.80 15.27 -1.63
CA ILE A 133 13.85 14.98 -0.20
C ILE A 133 12.71 14.02 0.16
N VAL A 134 13.05 12.99 0.94
CA VAL A 134 12.10 12.06 1.55
C VAL A 134 12.10 12.29 3.06
N PRO A 135 11.02 12.88 3.62
CA PRO A 135 10.86 12.97 5.06
C PRO A 135 10.75 11.58 5.68
N HIS A 136 11.40 11.36 6.83
CA HIS A 136 11.29 10.14 7.64
C HIS A 136 9.99 10.18 8.45
N ILE A 137 8.88 10.23 7.74
CA ILE A 137 7.54 10.37 8.30
C ILE A 137 6.62 9.43 7.54
N ARG A 138 5.72 8.77 8.28
CA ARG A 138 4.64 7.95 7.74
C ARG A 138 3.32 8.58 8.14
N ASP A 139 2.51 8.92 7.15
CA ASP A 139 1.16 9.41 7.40
C ASP A 139 0.27 8.26 7.90
N THR A 140 -0.46 8.51 8.98
CA THR A 140 -1.44 7.59 9.54
C THR A 140 -2.79 8.28 9.69
N LYS A 141 -3.86 7.51 9.87
CA LYS A 141 -5.20 8.07 10.19
C LYS A 141 -5.21 8.93 11.46
N ARG A 142 -4.22 8.76 12.35
CA ARG A 142 -4.08 9.49 13.61
C ARG A 142 -3.10 10.68 13.50
N GLY A 143 -2.62 10.98 12.30
CA GLY A 143 -1.63 12.01 12.04
C GLY A 143 -0.29 11.45 11.55
N ALA A 144 0.63 12.36 11.24
CA ALA A 144 1.96 12.03 10.76
C ALA A 144 2.82 11.44 11.90
N GLN A 145 3.36 10.23 11.69
CA GLN A 145 4.25 9.56 12.64
C GLN A 145 5.70 9.62 12.15
N LYS A 146 6.61 10.12 12.99
CA LYS A 146 8.04 10.09 12.68
C LYS A 146 8.57 8.66 12.65
N LEU A 147 9.32 8.32 11.61
CA LEU A 147 10.03 7.06 11.48
C LEU A 147 11.40 7.18 12.14
N THR A 148 11.70 6.28 13.08
CA THR A 148 12.99 6.23 13.79
C THR A 148 13.74 4.94 13.49
N GLU A 149 13.01 3.86 13.20
CA GLU A 149 13.61 2.56 12.89
C GLU A 149 14.27 2.57 11.51
N MET A 150 15.49 2.05 11.45
CA MET A 150 16.27 2.04 10.20
C MET A 150 15.56 1.30 9.07
N ARG A 151 14.85 0.21 9.40
CA ARG A 151 14.06 -0.56 8.43
C ARG A 151 12.93 0.27 7.83
N ASP A 152 12.15 0.93 8.69
CA ASP A 152 11.02 1.75 8.24
C ASP A 152 11.49 2.91 7.34
N ILE A 153 12.60 3.55 7.71
CA ILE A 153 13.20 4.63 6.92
C ILE A 153 13.64 4.11 5.55
N TYR A 154 14.32 2.96 5.51
CA TYR A 154 14.74 2.34 4.26
C TYR A 154 13.55 2.01 3.35
N GLU A 155 12.50 1.37 3.89
CA GLU A 155 11.30 1.02 3.13
C GLU A 155 10.57 2.27 2.61
N ASN A 156 10.48 3.33 3.42
CA ASN A 156 9.91 4.61 3.01
C ASN A 156 10.70 5.25 1.85
N ASN A 157 12.03 5.27 1.95
CA ASN A 157 12.91 5.81 0.91
C ASN A 157 12.84 4.98 -0.37
N ALA A 158 12.83 3.65 -0.26
CA ALA A 158 12.70 2.74 -1.38
C ALA A 158 11.36 2.92 -2.12
N ASN A 159 10.25 3.10 -1.38
CA ASN A 159 8.93 3.36 -1.95
C ASN A 159 8.83 4.73 -2.63
N ALA A 160 9.38 5.78 -2.00
CA ALA A 160 9.43 7.11 -2.60
C ALA A 160 10.32 7.16 -3.84
N GLY A 161 11.41 6.39 -3.83
CA GLY A 161 12.36 6.27 -4.93
C GLY A 161 11.85 5.43 -6.09
N SER A 162 11.22 4.29 -5.85
CA SER A 162 10.70 3.41 -6.91
C SER A 162 9.71 4.15 -7.82
N ARG A 163 8.87 5.01 -7.25
CA ARG A 163 7.94 5.88 -8.00
C ARG A 163 8.66 6.83 -8.95
N ARG A 164 9.79 7.40 -8.53
CA ARG A 164 10.54 8.35 -9.36
C ARG A 164 11.47 7.67 -10.36
N VAL A 165 12.02 6.51 -10.02
CA VAL A 165 12.75 5.66 -10.98
C VAL A 165 11.81 5.25 -12.11
N ARG A 166 10.58 4.88 -11.78
CA ARG A 166 9.54 4.55 -12.76
C ARG A 166 9.30 5.70 -13.74
N GLU A 167 9.08 6.92 -13.23
CA GLU A 167 8.91 8.11 -14.07
C GLU A 167 10.16 8.43 -14.89
N ALA A 168 11.36 8.30 -14.30
CA ALA A 168 12.61 8.54 -15.00
C ALA A 168 12.80 7.56 -16.18
N ILE A 169 12.47 6.27 -15.99
CA ILE A 169 12.52 5.26 -17.06
C ILE A 169 11.54 5.63 -18.17
N PHE A 170 10.28 5.95 -17.85
CA PHE A 170 9.31 6.32 -18.88
C PHE A 170 9.68 7.60 -19.62
N ALA A 171 10.36 8.55 -18.96
CA ALA A 171 10.82 9.78 -19.58
C ALA A 171 11.91 9.58 -20.65
N VAL A 172 12.63 8.44 -20.64
CA VAL A 172 13.65 8.12 -21.65
C VAL A 172 13.18 7.09 -22.69
N LEU A 173 12.03 6.45 -22.49
CA LEU A 173 11.44 5.53 -23.44
C LEU A 173 10.53 6.28 -24.44
N PRO A 174 10.39 5.79 -25.69
CA PRO A 174 9.39 6.34 -26.59
C PRO A 174 7.95 6.09 -26.08
N ASN A 175 7.09 7.10 -26.17
CA ASN A 175 5.71 7.01 -25.67
C ASN A 175 4.93 5.85 -26.32
N TRP A 176 4.99 5.71 -27.64
CA TRP A 176 4.29 4.64 -28.37
C TRP A 176 4.67 3.23 -27.89
N PHE A 177 5.94 3.03 -27.50
CA PHE A 177 6.44 1.74 -27.01
C PHE A 177 5.84 1.41 -25.64
N THR A 178 5.66 2.44 -24.82
CA THR A 178 5.08 2.32 -23.49
C THR A 178 3.55 2.18 -23.53
N GLU A 179 2.89 2.87 -24.46
CA GLU A 179 1.44 2.77 -24.69
C GLU A 179 1.08 1.37 -25.24
N GLU A 180 1.78 0.90 -26.27
CA GLU A 180 1.57 -0.43 -26.84
C GLU A 180 1.74 -1.53 -25.79
N ALA A 181 2.79 -1.42 -24.96
CA ALA A 181 3.02 -2.37 -23.87
C ALA A 181 1.87 -2.40 -22.84
N GLN A 182 1.32 -1.23 -22.50
CA GLN A 182 0.18 -1.15 -21.58
C GLN A 182 -1.06 -1.80 -22.19
N ASP A 183 -1.35 -1.54 -23.46
CA ASP A 183 -2.52 -2.12 -24.13
C ASP A 183 -2.41 -3.65 -24.20
N LEU A 184 -1.23 -4.18 -24.52
CA LEU A 184 -0.97 -5.62 -24.52
C LEU A 184 -1.10 -6.25 -23.13
N CYS A 185 -0.64 -5.58 -22.08
CA CYS A 185 -0.87 -6.06 -20.72
C CYS A 185 -2.36 -6.05 -20.35
N ARG A 186 -3.12 -5.01 -20.72
CA ARG A 186 -4.58 -4.98 -20.50
C ARG A 186 -5.27 -6.10 -21.25
N ASP A 187 -4.93 -6.30 -22.52
CA ASP A 187 -5.48 -7.39 -23.34
C ASP A 187 -5.20 -8.76 -22.72
N THR A 188 -3.98 -8.95 -22.21
CA THR A 188 -3.56 -10.20 -21.56
C THR A 188 -4.39 -10.46 -20.30
N LEU A 189 -4.61 -9.43 -19.47
CA LEU A 189 -5.46 -9.54 -18.28
C LEU A 189 -6.91 -9.81 -18.63
N THR A 190 -7.46 -9.11 -19.63
CA THR A 190 -8.83 -9.27 -20.09
C THR A 190 -9.07 -10.69 -20.61
N LYS A 191 -8.16 -11.24 -21.41
CA LYS A 191 -8.22 -12.64 -21.92
C LYS A 191 -8.09 -13.70 -20.82
N GLY A 192 -7.54 -13.34 -19.66
CA GLY A 192 -7.50 -14.20 -18.47
C GLY A 192 -6.73 -15.52 -18.65
N GLY A 193 -5.80 -15.59 -19.61
CA GLY A 193 -4.99 -16.79 -19.87
C GLY A 193 -5.78 -18.03 -20.27
N GLY A 194 -6.99 -17.87 -20.82
CA GLY A 194 -7.89 -18.98 -21.17
C GLY A 194 -8.74 -19.50 -20.00
N VAL A 195 -8.66 -18.89 -18.82
CA VAL A 195 -9.53 -19.22 -17.69
C VAL A 195 -10.92 -18.61 -17.91
N PRO A 196 -12.01 -19.41 -17.86
CA PRO A 196 -13.37 -18.88 -18.03
C PRO A 196 -13.71 -17.79 -17.02
N LEU A 197 -14.48 -16.79 -17.45
CA LEU A 197 -14.86 -15.64 -16.62
C LEU A 197 -15.47 -16.04 -15.27
N ALA A 198 -16.40 -17.00 -15.25
CA ALA A 198 -17.01 -17.49 -14.02
C ALA A 198 -15.98 -18.01 -13.00
N GLN A 199 -14.96 -18.74 -13.47
CA GLN A 199 -13.87 -19.22 -12.61
C GLN A 199 -13.00 -18.07 -12.11
N ARG A 200 -12.75 -17.06 -12.95
CA ARG A 200 -11.98 -15.88 -12.56
C ARG A 200 -12.71 -15.06 -11.49
N ILE A 201 -14.02 -14.87 -11.62
CA ILE A 201 -14.88 -14.23 -10.61
C ILE A 201 -14.75 -14.96 -9.27
N ALA A 202 -14.91 -16.29 -9.28
CA ALA A 202 -14.78 -17.11 -8.08
C ALA A 202 -13.39 -17.00 -7.43
N ASN A 203 -12.33 -17.01 -8.24
CA ASN A 203 -10.95 -16.86 -7.77
C ASN A 203 -10.71 -15.47 -7.16
N SER A 204 -11.24 -14.41 -7.77
CA SER A 204 -11.13 -13.05 -7.25
C SER A 204 -11.84 -12.92 -5.90
N ILE A 205 -13.08 -13.40 -5.77
CA ILE A 205 -13.81 -13.37 -4.50
C ILE A 205 -13.02 -14.11 -3.41
N LYS A 206 -12.53 -15.31 -3.70
CA LYS A 206 -11.72 -16.10 -2.75
C LYS A 206 -10.42 -15.38 -2.33
N ALA A 207 -9.75 -14.71 -3.27
CA ALA A 207 -8.53 -13.95 -2.97
C ALA A 207 -8.82 -12.79 -2.02
N PHE A 208 -9.90 -12.05 -2.26
CA PHE A 208 -10.33 -10.94 -1.41
C PHE A 208 -10.83 -11.41 -0.03
N GLU A 209 -11.52 -12.54 0.05
CA GLU A 209 -11.89 -13.16 1.34
C GLU A 209 -10.66 -13.48 2.18
N GLY A 210 -9.57 -13.94 1.56
CA GLY A 210 -8.30 -14.20 2.23
C GLY A 210 -7.64 -12.98 2.88
N ILE A 211 -7.99 -11.76 2.45
CA ILE A 211 -7.54 -10.50 3.06
C ILE A 211 -8.65 -9.80 3.87
N GLY A 212 -9.75 -10.51 4.15
CA GLY A 212 -10.86 -10.03 4.97
C GLY A 212 -11.80 -9.05 4.26
N VAL A 213 -11.89 -9.09 2.93
CA VAL A 213 -12.87 -8.33 2.14
C VAL A 213 -13.99 -9.27 1.70
N THR A 214 -15.24 -8.95 2.05
CA THR A 214 -16.38 -9.82 1.74
C THR A 214 -16.87 -9.65 0.31
N ARG A 215 -17.60 -10.65 -0.22
CA ARG A 215 -18.29 -10.52 -1.52
C ARG A 215 -19.17 -9.27 -1.58
N VAL A 216 -19.90 -8.97 -0.51
CA VAL A 216 -20.79 -7.80 -0.43
C VAL A 216 -20.01 -6.50 -0.66
N GLN A 217 -18.82 -6.35 -0.03
CA GLN A 217 -17.98 -5.18 -0.24
C GLN A 217 -17.49 -5.04 -1.70
N LEU A 218 -17.19 -6.16 -2.37
CA LEU A 218 -16.81 -6.15 -3.79
C LEU A 218 -17.98 -5.72 -4.69
N GLU A 219 -19.18 -6.26 -4.44
CA GLU A 219 -20.40 -5.89 -5.18
C GLU A 219 -20.78 -4.42 -4.97
N THR A 220 -20.70 -3.93 -3.73
CA THR A 220 -20.93 -2.52 -3.40
C THR A 220 -19.93 -1.62 -4.15
N LYS A 221 -18.67 -2.01 -4.20
CA LYS A 221 -17.62 -1.24 -4.89
C LYS A 221 -17.85 -1.14 -6.39
N LEU A 222 -18.27 -2.23 -7.03
CA LEU A 222 -18.53 -2.29 -8.47
C LEU A 222 -19.96 -1.83 -8.84
N ALA A 223 -20.80 -1.53 -7.85
CA ALA A 223 -22.20 -1.18 -7.98
C ALA A 223 -23.02 -2.18 -8.82
N ARG A 224 -22.68 -3.47 -8.75
CA ARG A 224 -23.36 -4.56 -9.49
C ARG A 224 -23.09 -5.93 -8.85
N LYS A 225 -23.97 -6.89 -9.11
CA LYS A 225 -23.86 -8.25 -8.56
C LYS A 225 -22.74 -9.04 -9.21
N SER A 226 -22.16 -10.01 -8.48
CA SER A 226 -21.04 -10.81 -9.00
C SER A 226 -21.36 -11.59 -10.27
N GLU A 227 -22.63 -11.86 -10.52
CA GLU A 227 -23.13 -12.54 -11.72
C GLU A 227 -23.09 -11.64 -12.97
N GLU A 228 -23.06 -10.33 -12.79
CA GLU A 228 -23.03 -9.31 -13.84
C GLU A 228 -21.62 -8.75 -14.08
N TRP A 229 -20.60 -9.32 -13.44
CA TRP A 229 -19.22 -8.87 -13.58
C TRP A 229 -18.68 -9.19 -14.98
N THR A 230 -18.06 -8.19 -15.58
CA THR A 230 -17.37 -8.28 -16.86
C THR A 230 -15.91 -8.68 -16.68
N GLU A 231 -15.23 -9.07 -17.77
CA GLU A 231 -13.78 -9.30 -17.76
C GLU A 231 -12.99 -8.08 -17.28
N HIS A 232 -13.47 -6.88 -17.63
CA HIS A 232 -12.90 -5.63 -17.20
C HIS A 232 -13.01 -5.45 -15.68
N ASP A 233 -14.16 -5.75 -15.09
CA ASP A 233 -14.36 -5.64 -13.64
C ASP A 233 -13.41 -6.57 -12.88
N VAL A 234 -13.28 -7.82 -13.35
CA VAL A 234 -12.37 -8.80 -12.76
C VAL A 234 -10.90 -8.38 -12.90
N THR A 235 -10.52 -7.82 -14.05
CA THR A 235 -9.18 -7.26 -14.26
C THR A 235 -8.90 -6.10 -13.29
N GLN A 236 -9.85 -5.16 -13.12
CA GLN A 236 -9.71 -4.06 -12.16
C GLN A 236 -9.59 -4.55 -10.71
N LEU A 237 -10.35 -5.58 -10.33
CA LEU A 237 -10.23 -6.24 -9.03
C LEU A 237 -8.85 -6.88 -8.85
N GLY A 238 -8.31 -7.52 -9.90
CA GLY A 238 -6.95 -8.08 -9.89
C GLY A 238 -5.87 -7.03 -9.64
N VAL A 239 -5.92 -5.89 -10.36
CA VAL A 239 -5.01 -4.76 -10.14
C VAL A 239 -5.16 -4.23 -8.71
N THR A 240 -6.40 -4.07 -8.23
CA THR A 240 -6.68 -3.60 -6.87
C THR A 240 -6.08 -4.53 -5.81
N TYR A 241 -6.26 -5.84 -5.96
CA TYR A 241 -5.68 -6.84 -5.06
C TYR A 241 -4.15 -6.76 -5.01
N LYS A 242 -3.51 -6.61 -6.16
CA LYS A 242 -2.04 -6.48 -6.24
C LYS A 242 -1.54 -5.18 -5.64
N SER A 243 -2.25 -4.07 -5.85
CA SER A 243 -1.91 -2.79 -5.19
C SER A 243 -2.03 -2.87 -3.67
N ILE A 244 -3.01 -3.62 -3.13
CA ILE A 244 -3.08 -3.92 -1.69
C ILE A 244 -1.90 -4.78 -1.24
N GLN A 245 -1.61 -5.86 -1.97
CA GLN A 245 -0.51 -6.78 -1.65
C GLN A 245 0.86 -6.06 -1.63
N ASN A 246 1.04 -5.09 -2.53
CA ASN A 246 2.27 -4.30 -2.65
C ASN A 246 2.33 -3.12 -1.68
N GLY A 247 1.29 -2.87 -0.87
CA GLY A 247 1.23 -1.76 0.06
C GLY A 247 1.08 -0.38 -0.61
N GLU A 248 0.65 -0.33 -1.87
CA GLU A 248 0.35 0.91 -2.58
C GLU A 248 -0.94 1.54 -2.04
N VAL A 249 -1.88 0.68 -1.62
CA VAL A 249 -3.12 1.03 -0.93
C VAL A 249 -3.37 0.09 0.23
N THR A 250 -4.16 0.57 1.19
CA THR A 250 -4.71 -0.26 2.25
C THR A 250 -6.10 -0.74 1.90
N LYS A 251 -6.53 -1.89 2.47
CA LYS A 251 -7.89 -2.40 2.27
C LYS A 251 -8.95 -1.35 2.63
N ASP A 252 -8.74 -0.60 3.71
CA ASP A 252 -9.71 0.38 4.23
C ASP A 252 -9.84 1.61 3.32
N GLN A 253 -8.81 1.94 2.54
CA GLN A 253 -8.86 3.02 1.56
C GLN A 253 -9.67 2.62 0.32
N GLU A 254 -9.77 1.31 0.07
CA GLU A 254 -10.35 0.79 -1.16
C GLU A 254 -11.74 0.20 -0.95
N PHE A 255 -11.99 -0.33 0.24
CA PHE A 255 -13.26 -0.86 0.69
C PHE A 255 -13.58 -0.11 1.98
N GLU A 256 -14.47 0.88 1.88
CA GLU A 256 -15.00 1.52 3.06
C GLU A 256 -15.64 0.44 3.95
N ALA A 257 -15.41 0.53 5.27
CA ALA A 257 -16.07 -0.37 6.19
C ALA A 257 -17.57 -0.14 6.05
N THR A 258 -18.32 -1.17 5.63
CA THR A 258 -19.77 -1.17 5.71
C THR A 258 -20.12 -0.87 7.16
N ARG A 259 -20.55 0.36 7.44
CA ARG A 259 -21.19 0.67 8.72
C ARG A 259 -22.45 -0.17 8.70
N VAL A 260 -22.41 -1.29 9.41
CA VAL A 260 -23.62 -2.03 9.73
C VAL A 260 -24.47 -1.04 10.51
N THR A 261 -25.48 -0.48 9.85
CA THR A 261 -26.46 0.34 10.52
C THR A 261 -27.30 -0.60 11.39
N ALA A 262 -27.77 -0.11 12.53
CA ALA A 262 -28.56 -0.91 13.48
C ALA A 262 -29.80 -1.58 12.81
N ASP A 263 -30.22 -1.08 11.65
CA ASP A 263 -31.33 -1.59 10.86
C ASP A 263 -31.02 -2.89 10.08
N GLU A 264 -29.75 -3.14 9.72
CA GLU A 264 -29.33 -4.41 9.09
C GLU A 264 -29.28 -5.55 10.12
N ILE A 265 -29.00 -5.24 11.39
CA ILE A 265 -29.05 -6.22 12.49
C ILE A 265 -30.50 -6.64 12.76
N LYS A 266 -31.46 -5.70 12.73
CA LYS A 266 -32.89 -6.02 12.89
C LYS A 266 -33.44 -6.88 11.75
N SER A 267 -32.96 -6.68 10.53
CA SER A 267 -33.43 -7.40 9.33
C SER A 267 -32.98 -8.87 9.28
N SER A 268 -31.82 -9.20 9.87
CA SER A 268 -31.32 -10.58 9.96
C SER A 268 -31.93 -11.40 11.10
N VAL A 269 -32.46 -10.73 12.13
CA VAL A 269 -33.22 -11.36 13.23
C VAL A 269 -34.67 -11.67 12.80
N ALA A 270 -35.25 -10.84 11.92
CA ALA A 270 -36.64 -10.99 11.47
C ALA A 270 -36.91 -12.16 10.49
N GLN A 271 -35.87 -12.80 9.92
CA GLN A 271 -36.04 -13.97 9.03
C GLN A 271 -35.89 -15.34 9.71
N LYS A 272 -35.73 -15.38 11.04
CA LYS A 272 -35.67 -16.63 11.81
C LYS A 272 -36.70 -16.66 12.95
N SER A 273 -37.99 -16.52 12.64
CA SER A 273 -39.07 -16.95 13.54
C SER A 273 -40.46 -16.86 12.88
N ASP A 274 -40.85 -17.89 12.13
CA ASP A 274 -42.23 -18.43 12.12
C ASP A 274 -42.06 -19.78 12.86
N GLU A 275 -42.73 -20.15 13.96
CA GLU A 275 -44.15 -20.10 14.31
C GLU A 275 -44.28 -20.44 15.85
N PRO A 276 -45.46 -20.51 16.51
CA PRO A 276 -45.85 -19.53 17.55
C PRO A 276 -46.18 -20.14 18.92
N VAL A 277 -46.10 -19.36 20.01
CA VAL A 277 -46.96 -19.58 21.20
C VAL A 277 -47.21 -18.30 22.02
N ALA A 278 -48.50 -17.95 22.06
CA ALA A 278 -49.31 -17.42 23.18
C ALA A 278 -48.77 -16.32 24.13
N ASP A 279 -49.35 -15.13 23.91
CA ASP A 279 -50.26 -14.41 24.82
C ASP A 279 -49.76 -13.67 26.08
N MET A 280 -50.37 -12.48 26.21
CA MET A 280 -50.58 -11.62 27.37
C MET A 280 -49.47 -10.65 27.86
N THR A 281 -49.67 -9.38 27.43
CA THR A 281 -49.62 -8.13 28.24
C THR A 281 -48.26 -7.68 28.80
N GLN A 282 -47.84 -6.41 28.76
CA GLN A 282 -48.57 -5.14 28.86
C GLN A 282 -47.74 -4.00 28.24
N ALA A 283 -48.45 -3.00 27.76
CA ALA A 283 -47.97 -1.74 27.21
C ALA A 283 -47.08 -0.92 28.17
N LYS A 284 -46.15 -0.15 27.59
CA LYS A 284 -46.23 1.33 27.62
C LYS A 284 -45.21 1.97 26.68
N GLU A 285 -45.75 2.71 25.71
CA GLU A 285 -45.08 3.77 24.96
C GLU A 285 -44.49 4.81 25.90
N VAL A 286 -43.32 5.36 25.56
CA VAL A 286 -43.04 6.79 25.77
C VAL A 286 -42.29 7.32 24.54
N ASP A 287 -42.98 8.23 23.87
CA ASP A 287 -42.53 9.14 22.82
C ASP A 287 -41.50 10.16 23.34
N GLU A 288 -40.79 10.74 22.39
CA GLU A 288 -39.77 11.78 22.46
C GLU A 288 -39.85 12.79 23.63
N GLN A 289 -38.70 13.15 24.20
CA GLN A 289 -38.12 14.51 24.10
C GLN A 289 -36.92 14.75 25.03
N GLN A 290 -35.94 15.47 24.46
CA GLN A 290 -35.02 16.44 25.10
C GLN A 290 -33.83 15.93 25.94
N GLN A 291 -32.64 16.13 25.35
CA GLN A 291 -31.41 16.54 26.04
C GLN A 291 -31.58 17.99 26.55
N PRO A 292 -30.91 18.49 27.62
CA PRO A 292 -29.53 18.17 28.01
C PRO A 292 -29.19 18.13 29.53
N ALA A 293 -27.91 17.81 29.80
CA ALA A 293 -27.06 18.23 30.94
C ALA A 293 -26.66 17.17 32.01
N ASP A 294 -25.35 17.20 32.26
CA ASP A 294 -24.52 16.68 33.37
C ASP A 294 -24.54 15.19 33.75
N GLY A 295 -23.41 14.54 33.47
CA GLY A 295 -23.10 13.16 33.79
C GLY A 295 -22.93 12.92 35.28
N GLN A 296 -23.94 12.30 35.87
CA GLN A 296 -23.74 11.33 36.94
C GLN A 296 -23.62 9.95 36.28
N GLU A 297 -22.46 9.29 36.43
CA GLU A 297 -22.24 7.94 35.92
C GLU A 297 -23.26 6.98 36.55
N SER A 298 -24.10 6.38 35.70
CA SER A 298 -24.98 5.28 36.09
C SER A 298 -24.12 4.07 36.46
N LEU A 299 -24.19 3.65 37.73
CA LEU A 299 -23.40 2.54 38.28
C LEU A 299 -23.80 1.16 37.74
N ASP A 300 -24.97 1.05 37.09
CA ASP A 300 -25.51 -0.21 36.55
C ASP A 300 -25.32 -0.38 35.03
N GLY A 301 -24.60 0.55 34.39
CA GLY A 301 -24.28 0.49 32.95
C GLY A 301 -23.12 -0.44 32.60
N PRO A 302 -22.90 -0.74 31.30
CA PRO A 302 -21.71 -1.46 30.86
C PRO A 302 -20.44 -0.67 31.19
N ILE A 303 -19.31 -1.38 31.34
CA ILE A 303 -18.00 -0.76 31.60
C ILE A 303 -17.70 0.40 30.64
N THR A 304 -17.30 1.55 31.19
CA THR A 304 -16.93 2.72 30.38
C THR A 304 -15.55 2.53 29.74
N GLU A 305 -15.25 3.25 28.66
CA GLU A 305 -13.93 3.18 27.99
C GLU A 305 -12.78 3.65 28.91
N GLU A 306 -13.07 4.53 29.86
CA GLU A 306 -12.12 4.99 30.88
C GLU A 306 -11.85 3.89 31.92
N GLN A 307 -12.91 3.27 32.45
CA GLN A 307 -12.80 2.15 33.38
C GLN A 307 -12.11 0.94 32.75
N GLY A 308 -12.41 0.61 31.49
CA GLY A 308 -11.74 -0.47 30.77
C GLY A 308 -10.24 -0.25 30.61
N ARG A 309 -9.82 1.00 30.33
CA ARG A 309 -8.39 1.36 30.26
C ARG A 309 -7.71 1.31 31.63
N ALA A 310 -8.36 1.83 32.67
CA ALA A 310 -7.85 1.81 34.03
C ALA A 310 -7.69 0.38 34.57
N LEU A 311 -8.69 -0.47 34.35
CA LEU A 311 -8.66 -1.88 34.74
C LEU A 311 -7.57 -2.66 34.01
N ALA A 312 -7.39 -2.45 32.70
CA ALA A 312 -6.30 -3.07 31.94
C ALA A 312 -4.92 -2.62 32.44
N ALA A 313 -4.76 -1.36 32.84
CA ALA A 313 -3.53 -0.84 33.42
C ALA A 313 -3.24 -1.46 34.80
N ALA A 314 -4.26 -1.59 35.64
CA ALA A 314 -4.16 -2.19 36.98
C ALA A 314 -3.77 -3.68 36.92
N PHE A 315 -4.41 -4.46 36.04
CA PHE A 315 -4.03 -5.86 35.79
C PHE A 315 -2.58 -6.00 35.30
N LYS A 316 -2.14 -5.09 34.42
CA LYS A 316 -0.76 -5.08 33.92
C LYS A 316 0.24 -4.78 35.04
N ALA A 317 -0.08 -3.87 35.96
CA ALA A 317 0.76 -3.56 37.12
C ALA A 317 0.98 -4.80 38.01
N GLN A 318 -0.06 -5.60 38.21
CA GLN A 318 -0.02 -6.85 38.99
C GLN A 318 0.49 -8.07 38.18
N ARG A 319 0.99 -7.87 36.96
CA ARG A 319 1.47 -8.92 36.03
C ARG A 319 0.39 -9.97 35.65
N ILE A 320 -0.87 -9.59 35.69
CA ILE A 320 -2.03 -10.39 35.26
C ILE A 320 -2.34 -10.06 33.79
N THR A 321 -1.64 -10.71 32.87
CA THR A 321 -1.65 -10.32 31.44
C THR A 321 -2.53 -11.20 30.54
N THR A 322 -3.00 -12.35 31.01
CA THR A 322 -3.81 -13.28 30.21
C THR A 322 -5.27 -13.23 30.65
N LEU A 323 -6.20 -13.37 29.70
CA LEU A 323 -7.64 -13.35 29.96
C LEU A 323 -8.05 -14.38 31.02
N ALA A 324 -7.49 -15.60 30.95
CA ALA A 324 -7.76 -16.64 31.95
C ALA A 324 -7.35 -16.24 33.37
N LYS A 325 -6.25 -15.50 33.54
CA LYS A 325 -5.82 -15.00 34.86
C LYS A 325 -6.66 -13.82 35.33
N GLN A 326 -7.14 -12.98 34.41
CA GLN A 326 -8.02 -11.85 34.72
C GLN A 326 -9.40 -12.34 35.17
N VAL A 327 -9.97 -13.32 34.48
CA VAL A 327 -11.23 -13.97 34.87
C VAL A 327 -11.08 -14.71 36.20
N ALA A 328 -9.99 -15.46 36.39
CA ALA A 328 -9.71 -16.13 37.67
C ALA A 328 -9.62 -15.12 38.83
N PHE A 329 -8.93 -13.99 38.64
CA PHE A 329 -8.85 -12.94 39.65
C PHE A 329 -10.23 -12.37 40.03
N LEU A 330 -11.11 -12.12 39.05
CA LEU A 330 -12.44 -11.58 39.29
C LEU A 330 -13.33 -12.57 40.06
N SER A 331 -13.19 -13.87 39.76
CA SER A 331 -13.91 -14.95 40.44
C SER A 331 -13.38 -15.19 41.87
N ASP A 332 -12.05 -15.27 42.04
CA ASP A 332 -11.40 -15.52 43.33
C ASP A 332 -11.67 -14.41 44.35
N ASN A 333 -11.84 -13.17 43.88
CA ASN A 333 -12.18 -12.01 44.72
C ASN A 333 -13.69 -11.73 44.82
N GLN A 334 -14.55 -12.64 44.32
CA GLN A 334 -16.01 -12.53 44.36
C GLN A 334 -16.56 -11.24 43.73
N ILE A 335 -15.88 -10.70 42.72
CA ILE A 335 -16.24 -9.43 42.06
C ILE A 335 -17.28 -9.70 40.96
N ALA A 336 -17.02 -10.69 40.11
CA ALA A 336 -17.90 -11.08 39.02
C ALA A 336 -17.58 -12.49 38.51
N ASP A 337 -18.62 -13.26 38.16
CA ASP A 337 -18.50 -14.53 37.45
C ASP A 337 -18.78 -14.29 35.95
N VAL A 338 -17.72 -13.97 35.21
CA VAL A 338 -17.77 -13.53 33.80
C VAL A 338 -16.79 -14.30 32.95
N THR A 339 -17.09 -14.47 31.66
CA THR A 339 -16.18 -15.15 30.72
C THR A 339 -15.18 -14.18 30.08
N GLY A 340 -15.40 -12.87 30.23
CA GLY A 340 -14.47 -11.83 29.80
C GLY A 340 -14.73 -10.48 30.44
N ILE A 341 -13.71 -9.60 30.41
CA ILE A 341 -13.73 -8.27 31.05
C ILE A 341 -14.84 -7.37 30.49
N ASN A 342 -15.25 -7.57 29.23
CA ASN A 342 -16.27 -6.75 28.57
C ASN A 342 -17.69 -7.02 29.11
N GLU A 343 -17.87 -8.07 29.91
CA GLU A 343 -19.16 -8.42 30.55
C GLU A 343 -19.31 -7.75 31.93
N LEU A 344 -18.30 -7.01 32.40
CA LEU A 344 -18.37 -6.29 33.67
C LEU A 344 -19.29 -5.07 33.59
N THR A 345 -20.04 -4.84 34.67
CA THR A 345 -20.70 -3.55 34.89
C THR A 345 -19.68 -2.49 35.29
N ALA A 346 -20.05 -1.22 35.13
CA ALA A 346 -19.25 -0.09 35.58
C ALA A 346 -18.90 -0.19 37.08
N ALA A 347 -19.86 -0.60 37.92
CA ALA A 347 -19.62 -0.84 39.34
C ALA A 347 -18.61 -1.98 39.61
N GLN A 348 -18.75 -3.11 38.91
CA GLN A 348 -17.81 -4.24 39.08
C GLN A 348 -16.40 -3.88 38.61
N ALA A 349 -16.28 -3.10 37.53
CA ALA A 349 -15.00 -2.61 37.04
C ALA A 349 -14.34 -1.65 38.05
N ALA A 350 -15.12 -0.76 38.67
CA ALA A 350 -14.62 0.15 39.70
C ALA A 350 -14.10 -0.62 40.94
N VAL A 351 -14.85 -1.63 41.41
CA VAL A 351 -14.42 -2.50 42.51
C VAL A 351 -13.15 -3.28 42.15
N ALA A 352 -13.07 -3.81 40.92
CA ALA A 352 -11.88 -4.52 40.46
C ALA A 352 -10.63 -3.64 40.39
N ILE A 353 -10.78 -2.38 39.97
CA ILE A 353 -9.68 -1.41 39.96
C ILE A 353 -9.19 -1.12 41.37
N ASP A 354 -10.11 -0.93 42.33
CA ASP A 354 -9.78 -0.64 43.73
C ASP A 354 -9.02 -1.80 44.40
N VAL A 355 -9.42 -3.04 44.15
CA VAL A 355 -8.73 -4.24 44.70
C VAL A 355 -7.36 -4.49 44.06
N LEU A 356 -7.09 -3.98 42.86
CA LEU A 356 -5.82 -4.16 42.14
C LEU A 356 -4.77 -3.09 42.43
N GLN A 357 -5.19 -1.94 43.00
CA GLN A 357 -4.30 -0.88 43.49
C GLN A 357 -3.71 -1.25 44.85
#